data_AF-A0A149UX96-F1
#
_entry.id   AF-A0A149UX96-F1
#
_cell.length_a   1.000
_cell.length_b   1.000
_cell.length_c   1.000
_cell.angle_alpha   90.00
_cell.angle_beta   90.00
_cell.angle_gamma   90.00
#
_symmetry.space_group_name_H-M   'P 1'
#
loop_
_entity.id
_entity.type
_entity.pdbx_description
1 polymer ?
#
loop_
_entity_poly.entity_id
_entity_poly.type
_entity_poly.pdbx_seq_one_letter_code
_entity_poly.pdbx_strand_id
1 'polypeptide(L)'
;MRQVVQENKATALTYLAVPGFRHGEALPEDVASLLGVPLFWVLDDALRAVQNICPTVSERALQETGFASVAEGCALAAAGPGAWLRVLRQAHAGITCAVAEGEETK
;
A
#
# COMPACT_ATOMS: atom_id res chain seq x y z
N MET A 1 9.84 4.41 3.30
CA MET A 1 9.65 3.17 2.51
C MET A 1 10.88 2.27 2.56
N ARG A 2 12.05 2.64 2.02
CA ARG A 2 13.26 1.76 2.05
C ARG A 2 13.63 1.27 3.45
N GLN A 3 13.59 2.15 4.45
CA GLN A 3 13.81 1.78 5.85
C GLN A 3 12.79 0.74 6.36
N VAL A 4 11.49 0.98 6.10
CA VAL A 4 10.40 0.06 6.47
C VAL A 4 10.59 -1.33 5.83
N VAL A 5 11.01 -1.38 4.56
CA VAL A 5 11.30 -2.63 3.83
C VAL A 5 12.52 -3.35 4.42
N GLN A 6 13.60 -2.61 4.70
CA GLN A 6 14.85 -3.15 5.25
C GLN A 6 14.67 -3.72 6.67
N GLU A 7 13.91 -3.02 7.53
CA GLU A 7 13.64 -3.44 8.90
C GLU A 7 12.85 -4.76 8.97
N ASN A 8 12.08 -5.09 7.92
CA ASN A 8 11.15 -6.23 7.92
C ASN A 8 11.63 -7.41 7.06
N LYS A 9 12.89 -7.42 6.63
CA LYS A 9 13.52 -8.51 5.83
C LYS A 9 12.74 -8.89 4.56
N ALA A 10 11.91 -8.01 4.02
CA ALA A 10 11.30 -8.23 2.70
C ALA A 10 12.42 -8.30 1.66
N THR A 11 12.46 -9.38 0.89
CA THR A 11 13.60 -9.77 0.04
C THR A 11 13.79 -8.82 -1.14
N ALA A 12 12.71 -8.25 -1.67
CA ALA A 12 12.73 -7.21 -2.70
C ALA A 12 11.42 -6.41 -2.70
N LEU A 13 11.52 -5.07 -2.83
CA LEU A 13 10.36 -4.25 -3.19
C LEU A 13 10.12 -4.38 -4.69
N THR A 14 8.94 -4.85 -5.10
CA THR A 14 8.62 -5.16 -6.49
C THR A 14 7.71 -4.13 -7.16
N TYR A 15 6.83 -3.49 -6.39
CA TYR A 15 5.88 -2.47 -6.87
C TYR A 15 5.64 -1.42 -5.78
N LEU A 16 5.31 -0.19 -6.18
CA LEU A 16 4.70 0.82 -5.31
C LEU A 16 3.20 0.88 -5.62
N ALA A 17 2.35 0.65 -4.62
CA ALA A 17 0.89 0.70 -4.78
C ALA A 17 0.30 1.98 -4.15
N VAL A 18 -0.55 2.68 -4.90
CA VAL A 18 -1.17 3.95 -4.50
C VAL A 18 -2.65 3.94 -4.88
N PRO A 19 -3.57 4.53 -4.07
CA PRO A 19 -4.99 4.55 -4.43
C PRO A 19 -5.24 5.33 -5.73
N GLY A 20 -6.12 4.80 -6.57
CA GLY A 20 -6.48 5.38 -7.86
C GLY A 20 -7.09 6.78 -7.76
N PHE A 21 -7.75 7.12 -6.65
CA PHE A 21 -8.27 8.47 -6.41
C PHE A 21 -7.18 9.55 -6.22
N ARG A 22 -5.90 9.18 -6.15
CA ARG A 22 -4.75 10.12 -6.17
C ARG A 22 -4.08 10.23 -7.55
N HIS A 23 -4.67 9.63 -8.57
CA HIS A 23 -4.16 9.69 -9.93
C HIS A 23 -4.07 11.16 -10.40
N GLY A 24 -2.97 11.51 -11.05
CA GLY A 24 -2.68 12.89 -11.47
C GLY A 24 -1.82 13.70 -10.49
N GLU A 25 -1.55 13.17 -9.29
CA GLU A 25 -0.49 13.69 -8.43
C GLU A 25 0.89 13.24 -8.93
N ALA A 26 1.87 14.14 -8.93
CA ALA A 26 3.25 13.82 -9.36
C ALA A 26 4.01 12.95 -8.34
N LEU A 27 3.71 13.12 -7.05
CA LEU A 27 4.49 12.50 -5.96
C LEU A 27 4.57 10.96 -6.06
N PRO A 28 3.49 10.21 -6.33
CA PRO A 28 3.56 8.76 -6.52
C PRO A 28 4.54 8.31 -7.61
N GLU A 29 4.54 8.98 -8.76
CA GLU A 29 5.42 8.67 -9.90
C GLU A 29 6.89 8.98 -9.55
N ASP A 30 7.15 10.14 -8.93
CA ASP A 30 8.49 10.53 -8.48
C ASP A 30 9.06 9.51 -7.47
N VAL A 31 8.22 9.04 -6.55
CA VAL A 31 8.63 8.05 -5.54
C VAL A 31 8.86 6.68 -6.18
N ALA A 32 8.01 6.24 -7.11
CA ALA A 32 8.20 4.98 -7.83
C ALA A 32 9.53 4.99 -8.61
N SER A 33 9.79 6.09 -9.32
CA SER A 33 11.04 6.35 -10.04
C SER A 33 12.26 6.32 -9.11
N LEU A 34 12.21 7.02 -7.97
CA LEU A 34 13.27 7.01 -6.96
C LEU A 34 13.52 5.63 -6.33
N LEU A 35 12.46 4.81 -6.22
CA LEU A 35 12.55 3.45 -5.71
C LEU A 35 13.01 2.46 -6.78
N GLY A 36 12.92 2.80 -8.06
CA GLY A 36 13.26 1.92 -9.18
C GLY A 36 12.25 0.79 -9.37
N VAL A 37 10.99 1.00 -8.99
CA VAL A 37 9.92 0.01 -9.09
C VAL A 37 8.73 0.57 -9.87
N PRO A 38 7.97 -0.26 -10.59
CA PRO A 38 6.71 0.14 -11.21
C PRO A 38 5.71 0.68 -10.17
N LEU A 39 4.93 1.69 -10.59
CA LEU A 39 3.77 2.21 -9.87
C LEU A 39 2.50 1.44 -10.26
N PHE A 40 1.71 1.05 -9.28
CA PHE A 40 0.43 0.39 -9.45
C PHE A 40 -0.70 1.22 -8.81
N TRP A 41 -1.62 1.70 -9.65
CA TRP A 41 -2.80 2.44 -9.20
C TRP A 41 -3.92 1.46 -8.81
N VAL A 42 -4.24 1.41 -7.53
CA VAL A 42 -5.26 0.50 -6.99
C VAL A 42 -6.63 1.12 -7.17
N LEU A 43 -7.48 0.48 -7.97
CA LEU A 43 -8.87 0.92 -8.17
C LEU A 43 -9.69 0.80 -6.87
N ASP A 44 -10.67 1.68 -6.71
CA ASP A 44 -11.52 1.74 -5.51
C ASP A 44 -12.22 0.41 -5.20
N ASP A 45 -12.66 -0.34 -6.21
CA ASP A 45 -13.30 -1.65 -6.02
C ASP A 45 -12.32 -2.68 -5.45
N ALA A 46 -11.08 -2.70 -5.96
CA ALA A 46 -10.03 -3.58 -5.44
C ALA A 46 -9.63 -3.17 -4.02
N LEU A 47 -9.55 -1.86 -3.75
CA LEU A 47 -9.28 -1.34 -2.42
C LEU A 47 -10.39 -1.69 -1.42
N ARG A 48 -11.66 -1.63 -1.86
CA ARG A 48 -12.84 -1.98 -1.06
C ARG A 48 -12.87 -3.46 -0.71
N ALA A 49 -12.53 -4.32 -1.68
CA ALA A 49 -12.56 -5.78 -1.53
C ALA A 49 -11.65 -6.31 -0.40
N VAL A 50 -10.60 -5.56 -0.04
CA VAL A 50 -9.63 -5.97 0.99
C VAL A 50 -9.79 -5.22 2.32
N GLN A 51 -10.76 -4.30 2.46
CA GLN A 51 -10.89 -3.52 3.70
C GLN A 51 -11.19 -4.39 4.92
N ASN A 52 -11.92 -5.49 4.76
CA ASN A 52 -12.28 -6.41 5.85
C ASN A 52 -11.08 -7.17 6.44
N ILE A 53 -9.96 -7.26 5.72
CA ILE A 53 -8.73 -7.91 6.17
C ILE A 53 -7.63 -6.90 6.57
N CYS A 54 -7.91 -5.60 6.48
CA CYS A 54 -7.03 -4.57 7.02
C CYS A 54 -7.19 -4.50 8.55
N PRO A 55 -6.12 -4.70 9.34
CA PRO A 55 -6.22 -4.70 10.81
C PRO A 55 -6.31 -3.29 11.41
N THR A 56 -5.86 -2.26 10.68
CA THR A 56 -5.90 -0.88 11.17
C THR A 56 -7.17 -0.17 10.69
N VAL A 57 -7.77 0.64 11.56
CA VAL A 57 -8.82 1.60 11.20
C VAL A 57 -8.31 3.00 11.46
N SER A 58 -8.22 3.82 10.41
CA SER A 58 -7.90 5.24 10.50
C SER A 58 -9.18 6.06 10.37
N GLU A 59 -9.61 6.70 11.46
CA GLU A 59 -10.79 7.58 11.46
C GLU A 59 -10.69 8.67 10.40
N ARG A 60 -9.50 9.27 10.25
CA ARG A 60 -9.23 10.28 9.24
C ARG A 60 -9.41 9.74 7.81
N ALA A 61 -8.77 8.60 7.50
CA ALA A 61 -8.90 8.01 6.17
C ALA A 61 -10.35 7.63 5.87
N LEU A 62 -11.07 7.11 6.87
CA LEU A 62 -12.49 6.74 6.73
C LEU A 62 -13.35 7.97 6.45
N GLN A 63 -13.12 9.08 7.14
CA GLN A 63 -13.84 10.34 6.91
C GLN A 63 -13.51 10.97 5.55
N GLU A 64 -12.24 10.97 5.15
CA GLU A 64 -11.77 11.64 3.93
C GLU A 64 -12.03 10.82 2.66
N THR A 65 -12.02 9.48 2.76
CA THR A 65 -12.01 8.59 1.57
C THR A 65 -13.05 7.47 1.62
N GLY A 66 -13.68 7.22 2.78
CA GLY A 66 -14.59 6.08 2.96
C GLY A 66 -13.88 4.73 3.17
N PHE A 67 -12.55 4.69 3.22
CA PHE A 67 -11.77 3.48 3.48
C PHE A 67 -11.17 3.49 4.89
N ALA A 68 -11.28 2.36 5.60
CA ALA A 68 -10.72 2.20 6.93
C ALA A 68 -9.18 2.26 6.93
N SER A 69 -8.54 1.68 5.91
CA SER A 69 -7.09 1.71 5.75
C SER A 69 -6.70 1.74 4.27
N VAL A 70 -6.30 2.93 3.81
CA VAL A 70 -5.87 3.13 2.42
C VAL A 70 -4.53 2.46 2.16
N ALA A 71 -3.54 2.66 3.03
CA ALA A 71 -2.18 2.16 2.80
C ALA A 71 -2.11 0.63 2.85
N GLU A 72 -2.71 0.00 3.86
CA GLU A 72 -2.74 -1.46 3.98
C GLU A 72 -3.57 -2.08 2.85
N GLY A 73 -4.73 -1.48 2.54
CA GLY A 73 -5.57 -1.95 1.46
C GLY A 73 -4.88 -1.86 0.10
N CYS A 74 -4.14 -0.79 -0.18
CA CYS A 74 -3.37 -0.70 -1.42
C CYS A 74 -2.27 -1.76 -1.50
N ALA A 75 -1.56 -1.98 -0.40
CA ALA A 75 -0.51 -3.00 -0.35
C ALA A 75 -1.08 -4.40 -0.59
N LEU A 76 -2.18 -4.77 0.09
CA LEU A 76 -2.84 -6.07 -0.06
C LEU A 76 -3.44 -6.27 -1.45
N ALA A 77 -4.19 -5.29 -1.96
CA ALA A 77 -4.84 -5.38 -3.26
C ALA A 77 -3.81 -5.52 -4.40
N ALA A 78 -2.68 -4.81 -4.31
CA ALA A 78 -1.61 -4.89 -5.31
C ALA A 78 -0.77 -6.17 -5.20
N ALA A 79 -0.56 -6.69 -3.99
CA ALA A 79 0.15 -7.96 -3.77
C ALA A 79 -0.68 -9.18 -4.23
N GLY A 80 -2.00 -9.04 -4.32
CA GLY A 80 -2.90 -10.02 -4.91
C GLY A 80 -3.53 -11.00 -3.91
N PRO A 81 -4.29 -11.99 -4.40
CA PRO A 81 -4.92 -13.00 -3.56
C PRO A 81 -3.93 -13.76 -2.68
N GLY A 82 -4.30 -14.04 -1.43
CA GLY A 82 -3.44 -14.74 -0.47
C GLY A 82 -2.34 -13.87 0.15
N ALA A 83 -2.20 -12.61 -0.26
CA ALA A 83 -1.21 -11.71 0.32
C ALA A 83 -1.44 -11.42 1.81
N TRP A 84 -0.36 -11.10 2.52
CA TRP A 84 -0.39 -10.71 3.93
C TRP A 84 0.46 -9.47 4.20
N LEU A 85 0.11 -8.72 5.24
CA LEU A 85 0.90 -7.55 5.67
C LEU A 85 2.17 -8.01 6.38
N ARG A 86 3.32 -7.64 5.84
CA ARG A 86 4.61 -7.70 6.54
C ARG A 86 4.76 -6.53 7.49
N VAL A 87 4.25 -5.37 7.08
CA VAL A 87 4.27 -4.15 7.87
C VAL A 87 2.89 -3.53 7.87
N LEU A 88 2.32 -3.42 9.08
CA LEU A 88 1.11 -2.65 9.30
C LEU A 88 1.33 -1.17 8.98
N ARG A 89 0.24 -0.42 8.90
CA ARG A 89 0.25 1.03 8.67
C ARG A 89 1.29 1.75 9.55
N GLN A 90 2.28 2.39 8.91
CA GLN A 90 3.23 3.32 9.52
C GLN A 90 2.95 4.73 9.01
N ALA A 91 2.70 5.68 9.92
CA ALA A 91 2.47 7.08 9.58
C ALA A 91 3.64 7.94 10.07
N HIS A 92 4.22 8.75 9.18
CA HIS A 92 5.32 9.65 9.50
C HIS A 92 5.28 10.88 8.59
N ALA A 93 5.39 12.08 9.18
CA ALA A 93 5.45 13.36 8.46
C ALA A 93 4.36 13.54 7.38
N GLY A 94 3.12 13.13 7.68
CA GLY A 94 1.98 13.25 6.76
C GLY A 94 1.91 12.17 5.68
N ILE A 95 2.90 11.27 5.61
CA ILE A 95 2.89 10.10 4.71
C ILE A 95 2.51 8.86 5.49
N THR A 96 1.71 7.99 4.88
CA THR A 96 1.37 6.69 5.44
C THR A 96 1.75 5.59 4.46
N CYS A 97 2.42 4.54 4.95
CA CYS A 97 2.82 3.38 4.15
C CYS A 97 2.47 2.08 4.87
N ALA A 98 2.35 1.00 4.11
CA ALA A 98 2.27 -0.37 4.58
C ALA A 98 3.05 -1.26 3.60
N VAL A 99 3.36 -2.50 4.00
CA VAL A 99 4.04 -3.46 3.13
C VAL A 99 3.29 -4.77 3.20
N ALA A 100 2.94 -5.31 2.02
CA ALA A 100 2.38 -6.64 1.87
C ALA A 100 3.30 -7.51 1.04
N GLU A 101 3.19 -8.81 1.24
CA GLU A 101 3.86 -9.84 0.46
C GLU A 101 2.78 -10.74 -0.14
N GLY A 102 2.86 -10.98 -1.45
CA GLY A 102 2.00 -11.96 -2.12
C GLY A 102 2.49 -13.38 -1.86
N GLU A 103 1.66 -14.37 -2.16
CA GLU A 103 2.11 -15.76 -2.16
C GLU A 103 3.24 -15.95 -3.17
N GLU A 104 4.33 -16.59 -2.75
CA GLU A 104 5.41 -16.95 -3.66
C GLU A 104 4.87 -17.99 -4.65
N THR A 105 4.73 -17.57 -5.91
CA THR A 105 4.36 -18.49 -6.98
C THR A 105 5.57 -19.38 -7.22
N LYS A 106 5.52 -20.61 -6.72
CA LYS A 106 6.51 -21.65 -6.98
C LYS A 106 6.52 -22.08 -8.44
#